data_AF-S9NS79-F1
#
_entry.id   AF-S9NS79-F1
#
_cell.length_a   1.000
_cell.length_b   1.000
_cell.length_c   1.000
_cell.angle_alpha   90.00
_cell.angle_beta   90.00
_cell.angle_gamma   90.00
#
_symmetry.space_group_name_H-M   'P 1'
#
loop_
_entity.id
_entity.type
_entity.pdbx_description
1 polymer ?
#
loop_
_entity_poly.entity_id
_entity_poly.type
_entity_poly.pdbx_seq_one_letter_code
_entity_poly.pdbx_strand_id
1 'polypeptide(L)'
;MRSWTRFAGALVCVWLAGCVESKTEEGGAEVPDTTQDCIPTSCDSAGASCGLLGDGCGGTLNCGTCAAGTTCGASGAANVCGAGSCTPKTCAELDAHCGQVSDGCAAVLDCGRCAAGQSCGASAANQCATPPPAWGTISWVGLGGPLAYRSVTANPGGTRIFIGTASGGEDRLQALTADNTPVWFQPSEIEITQLRMSPDGLGVFATGYPVRGMPRPELTYRYSLNGANVSLLGNSISDDCGLKAAGTNSGQVALLSTCAFYTTLRLRPSATWEFEPEDTFRMWRVAVDGQGNILVAGYTTGPTALGDKHFGAQGQRGLLVVKFNPQGGVVWAHELIPEGGEALPSAIAVSSLGTVVVAGTFQGIAHWASKDYDSANGATFLLTLEANGASRWLRQSRVADAVMALDPSGRAFLAGRAADCAGGIRIEEINLAGDPLGTKRLGCGGNLAARDAAALGHDLVLLGAYSGANDFGNGTRTDADGSGTFLLRMSAP
;
A
#
# COMPACT_ATOMS: atom_id res chain seq x y z
N MET A 1 49.64 -36.23 38.18
CA MET A 1 50.84 -35.39 38.37
C MET A 1 50.84 -34.37 37.24
N ARG A 2 50.75 -33.06 37.53
CA ARG A 2 51.84 -32.06 37.32
C ARG A 2 52.47 -32.15 35.90
N SER A 3 52.11 -31.31 34.92
CA SER A 3 52.57 -29.90 34.67
C SER A 3 54.06 -29.82 34.28
N TRP A 4 54.53 -29.17 33.19
CA TRP A 4 54.44 -27.73 32.85
C TRP A 4 54.99 -27.40 31.41
N THR A 5 54.36 -26.46 30.65
CA THR A 5 54.96 -25.47 29.68
C THR A 5 55.93 -25.92 28.55
N ARG A 6 56.40 -25.16 27.51
CA ARG A 6 56.23 -23.84 26.80
C ARG A 6 57.03 -23.97 25.46
N PHE A 7 57.11 -23.07 24.46
CA PHE A 7 56.51 -21.77 24.06
C PHE A 7 56.79 -21.59 22.54
N ALA A 8 55.89 -21.01 21.73
CA ALA A 8 56.24 -20.29 20.49
C ALA A 8 55.04 -19.48 19.96
N GLY A 9 55.14 -18.14 19.95
CA GLY A 9 54.22 -17.26 19.24
C GLY A 9 54.92 -16.51 18.12
N ALA A 10 54.17 -16.00 17.15
CA ALA A 10 54.67 -15.07 16.13
C ALA A 10 53.96 -13.72 16.28
N LEU A 11 54.74 -12.65 16.44
CA LEU A 11 54.23 -11.28 16.38
C LEU A 11 54.00 -10.87 14.92
N VAL A 12 52.91 -10.16 14.66
CA VAL A 12 52.89 -9.07 13.66
C VAL A 12 52.21 -7.88 14.32
N CYS A 13 52.87 -6.73 14.31
CA CYS A 13 52.34 -5.50 14.91
C CYS A 13 52.90 -4.29 14.15
N VAL A 14 52.07 -3.59 13.37
CA VAL A 14 52.35 -2.25 12.82
C VAL A 14 51.04 -1.44 12.79
N TRP A 15 50.92 -0.50 13.73
CA TRP A 15 50.30 0.85 13.60
C TRP A 15 49.02 0.99 12.73
N LEU A 16 47.82 1.20 13.28
CA LEU A 16 47.41 2.40 14.04
C LEU A 16 46.06 2.19 14.78
N ALA A 17 45.93 2.79 15.97
CA ALA A 17 44.70 3.17 16.70
C ALA A 17 43.53 2.15 16.86
N GLY A 18 43.44 1.56 18.05
CA GLY A 18 42.18 1.58 18.82
C GLY A 18 41.23 0.38 18.78
N CYS A 19 41.65 -0.80 19.24
CA CYS A 19 40.69 -1.80 19.74
C CYS A 19 40.39 -1.57 21.23
N VAL A 20 39.14 -1.29 21.57
CA VAL A 20 38.62 -1.35 22.94
C VAL A 20 38.05 -2.74 23.19
N GLU A 21 38.50 -3.41 24.25
CA GLU A 21 37.89 -4.66 24.72
C GLU A 21 36.52 -4.35 25.36
N SER A 22 35.43 -4.84 24.77
CA SER A 22 34.14 -4.91 25.46
C SER A 22 34.09 -6.17 26.32
N LYS A 23 34.07 -6.00 27.63
CA LYS A 23 33.75 -7.08 28.58
C LYS A 23 32.27 -7.43 28.45
N THR A 24 31.98 -8.72 28.53
CA THR A 24 30.63 -9.23 28.81
C THR A 24 30.26 -8.90 30.26
N GLU A 25 29.17 -8.15 30.46
CA GLU A 25 28.48 -8.07 31.75
C GLU A 25 27.04 -8.56 31.56
N GLU A 26 26.62 -9.47 32.44
CA GLU A 26 25.22 -9.89 32.56
C GLU A 26 24.48 -8.85 33.41
N GLY A 27 23.41 -8.25 32.89
CA GLY A 27 22.61 -7.29 33.67
C GLY A 27 21.31 -6.85 32.99
N GLY A 28 20.19 -7.08 33.67
CA GLY A 28 18.95 -6.30 33.58
C GLY A 28 18.32 -6.08 32.20
N ALA A 29 17.25 -6.82 31.90
CA ALA A 29 16.35 -6.45 30.81
C ALA A 29 15.47 -5.24 31.22
N GLU A 30 15.84 -4.04 30.75
CA GLU A 30 14.91 -2.90 30.68
C GLU A 30 14.35 -2.80 29.26
N VAL A 31 13.02 -2.74 29.14
CA VAL A 31 12.30 -2.67 27.87
C VAL A 31 12.20 -1.20 27.43
N PRO A 32 12.74 -0.80 26.27
CA PRO A 32 12.50 0.54 25.75
C PRO A 32 11.06 0.63 25.25
N ASP A 33 10.31 1.57 25.81
CA ASP A 33 8.90 1.83 25.52
C ASP A 33 8.66 2.26 24.06
N THR A 34 7.47 1.98 23.55
CA THR A 34 7.06 2.22 22.15
C THR A 34 6.10 3.39 22.02
N THR A 35 6.59 4.51 21.51
CA THR A 35 5.77 5.63 20.99
C THR A 35 6.12 5.80 19.50
N GLN A 36 5.34 5.30 18.53
CA GLN A 36 4.00 5.74 18.11
C GLN A 36 3.96 7.26 17.81
N ASP A 37 4.33 7.62 16.58
CA ASP A 37 4.19 8.98 16.05
C ASP A 37 2.92 9.05 15.19
N CYS A 38 1.87 9.63 15.76
CA CYS A 38 0.65 10.00 15.05
C CYS A 38 0.83 11.40 14.43
N ILE A 39 0.27 11.64 13.24
CA ILE A 39 0.38 12.93 12.54
C ILE A 39 -0.92 13.73 12.68
N PRO A 40 -0.89 14.89 13.37
CA PRO A 40 -2.09 15.68 13.64
C PRO A 40 -2.68 16.33 12.38
N THR A 41 -4.01 16.43 12.33
CA THR A 41 -4.72 17.24 11.32
C THR A 41 -4.45 18.74 11.53
N SER A 42 -4.90 19.61 10.62
CA SER A 42 -4.86 21.06 10.78
C SER A 42 -6.25 21.68 10.76
N CYS A 43 -6.34 22.94 11.17
CA CYS A 43 -7.59 23.70 11.12
C CYS A 43 -8.12 23.84 9.68
N ASP A 44 -7.24 24.16 8.74
CA ASP A 44 -7.60 24.30 7.32
C ASP A 44 -8.05 22.97 6.70
N SER A 45 -7.40 21.84 7.04
CA SER A 45 -7.80 20.52 6.54
C SER A 45 -9.11 20.02 7.14
N ALA A 46 -9.50 20.53 8.31
CA ALA A 46 -10.79 20.28 8.93
C ALA A 46 -11.89 21.29 8.52
N GLY A 47 -11.57 22.31 7.71
CA GLY A 47 -12.50 23.39 7.37
C GLY A 47 -12.83 24.33 8.54
N ALA A 48 -12.05 24.29 9.61
CA ALA A 48 -12.24 25.09 10.82
C ALA A 48 -11.54 26.46 10.69
N SER A 49 -12.31 27.54 10.82
CA SER A 49 -11.81 28.94 10.81
C SER A 49 -11.80 29.59 12.21
N CYS A 50 -12.18 28.83 13.24
CA CYS A 50 -12.17 29.28 14.63
C CYS A 50 -12.30 28.11 15.62
N GLY A 51 -12.03 28.40 16.90
CA GLY A 51 -12.26 27.47 18.00
C GLY A 51 -11.18 26.40 18.15
N LEU A 52 -11.39 25.50 19.11
CA LEU A 52 -10.51 24.36 19.34
C LEU A 52 -11.03 23.11 18.62
N LEU A 53 -10.11 22.28 18.13
CA LEU A 53 -10.40 21.01 17.43
C LEU A 53 -9.44 19.91 17.90
N GLY A 54 -9.91 18.68 18.04
CA GLY A 54 -9.05 17.53 18.32
C GLY A 54 -8.20 17.17 17.11
N ASP A 55 -6.90 16.93 17.32
CA ASP A 55 -5.94 16.77 16.22
C ASP A 55 -5.92 15.36 15.58
N GLY A 56 -6.67 14.40 16.13
CA GLY A 56 -6.69 12.99 15.72
C GLY A 56 -5.60 12.12 16.39
N CYS A 57 -4.67 12.73 17.11
CA CYS A 57 -3.51 12.14 17.77
C CYS A 57 -3.49 12.30 19.29
N GLY A 58 -4.51 12.96 19.85
CA GLY A 58 -4.66 13.20 21.29
C GLY A 58 -4.20 14.59 21.74
N GLY A 59 -3.79 15.46 20.81
CA GLY A 59 -3.57 16.88 21.02
C GLY A 59 -4.74 17.74 20.52
N THR A 60 -4.66 19.03 20.80
CA THR A 60 -5.70 20.02 20.48
C THR A 60 -5.12 21.12 19.59
N LEU A 61 -5.79 21.36 18.46
CA LEU A 61 -5.55 22.47 17.54
C LEU A 61 -6.31 23.71 18.01
N ASN A 62 -5.75 24.89 17.72
CA ASN A 62 -6.41 26.17 17.93
C ASN A 62 -6.53 26.91 16.59
N CYS A 63 -7.77 27.01 16.10
CA CYS A 63 -8.11 27.55 14.79
C CYS A 63 -8.42 29.06 14.82
N GLY A 64 -8.08 29.74 15.92
CA GLY A 64 -8.25 31.17 16.09
C GLY A 64 -9.62 31.58 16.65
N THR A 65 -9.89 32.88 16.61
CA THR A 65 -11.11 33.48 17.15
C THR A 65 -11.85 34.29 16.11
N CYS A 66 -13.17 34.38 16.26
CA CYS A 66 -14.02 35.11 15.32
C CYS A 66 -13.93 36.63 15.47
N ALA A 67 -14.13 37.34 14.36
CA ALA A 67 -14.21 38.80 14.34
C ALA A 67 -15.40 39.30 15.16
N ALA A 68 -15.28 40.53 15.69
CA ALA A 68 -16.31 41.15 16.54
C ALA A 68 -17.71 41.12 15.87
N GLY A 69 -18.70 40.61 16.60
CA GLY A 69 -20.07 40.41 16.10
C GLY A 69 -20.35 39.02 15.50
N THR A 70 -19.36 38.12 15.46
CA THR A 70 -19.53 36.72 15.03
C THR A 70 -19.08 35.74 16.11
N THR A 71 -19.70 34.55 16.13
CA THR A 71 -19.45 33.47 17.09
C THR A 71 -19.04 32.20 16.36
N CYS A 72 -18.12 31.43 16.94
CA CYS A 72 -17.62 30.22 16.31
C CYS A 72 -18.70 29.11 16.30
N GLY A 73 -18.89 28.44 15.17
CA GLY A 73 -19.94 27.45 14.95
C GLY A 73 -21.35 28.03 14.68
N ALA A 74 -21.54 29.34 14.82
CA ALA A 74 -22.86 29.98 14.63
C ALA A 74 -23.26 30.15 13.15
N SER A 75 -22.45 29.68 12.20
CA SER A 75 -22.75 29.68 10.76
C SER A 75 -23.65 28.51 10.31
N GLY A 76 -23.90 27.55 11.21
CA GLY A 76 -24.52 26.25 10.87
C GLY A 76 -23.50 25.19 10.46
N ALA A 77 -22.24 25.58 10.19
CA ALA A 77 -21.10 24.68 10.08
C ALA A 77 -20.26 24.72 11.36
N ALA A 78 -19.84 23.55 11.84
CA ALA A 78 -18.97 23.41 13.00
C ALA A 78 -17.66 24.19 12.81
N ASN A 79 -17.17 24.85 13.87
CA ASN A 79 -15.89 25.55 13.87
C ASN A 79 -15.73 26.65 12.78
N VAL A 80 -16.85 27.19 12.26
CA VAL A 80 -16.87 28.29 11.29
C VAL A 80 -17.62 29.49 11.83
N CYS A 81 -17.00 30.67 11.77
CA CYS A 81 -17.56 31.92 12.27
C CYS A 81 -18.87 32.30 11.57
N GLY A 82 -19.90 32.64 12.35
CA GLY A 82 -21.18 33.13 11.84
C GLY A 82 -21.86 34.12 12.79
N ALA A 83 -22.93 34.76 12.32
CA ALA A 83 -23.73 35.66 13.16
C ALA A 83 -24.80 34.86 13.94
N GLY A 84 -24.78 34.97 15.27
CA GLY A 84 -25.73 34.27 16.14
C GLY A 84 -25.04 33.62 17.36
N SER A 85 -25.75 32.72 18.01
CA SER A 85 -25.26 31.90 19.13
C SER A 85 -24.93 30.48 18.67
N CYS A 86 -23.81 29.92 19.12
CA CYS A 86 -23.52 28.49 18.96
C CYS A 86 -23.97 27.72 20.21
N THR A 87 -24.47 26.50 20.03
CA THR A 87 -24.84 25.58 21.13
C THR A 87 -23.85 24.41 21.13
N PRO A 88 -22.94 24.33 22.12
CA PRO A 88 -21.97 23.24 22.23
C PRO A 88 -22.65 21.87 22.25
N LYS A 89 -22.11 20.92 21.48
CA LYS A 89 -22.49 19.51 21.59
C LYS A 89 -21.69 18.81 22.67
N THR A 90 -22.26 17.73 23.20
CA THR A 90 -21.59 16.76 24.08
C THR A 90 -21.04 15.57 23.29
N CYS A 91 -20.13 14.79 23.87
CA CYS A 91 -19.64 13.52 23.27
C CYS A 91 -20.79 12.56 22.88
N ALA A 92 -21.85 12.51 23.69
CA ALA A 92 -23.03 11.68 23.41
C ALA A 92 -23.83 12.17 22.20
N GLU A 93 -23.92 13.48 21.96
CA GLU A 93 -24.59 14.07 20.78
C GLU A 93 -23.73 14.04 19.51
N LEU A 94 -22.45 13.70 19.66
CA LEU A 94 -21.48 13.48 18.58
C LEU A 94 -21.23 11.99 18.29
N ASP A 95 -21.87 11.08 19.04
CA ASP A 95 -21.63 9.62 18.98
C ASP A 95 -20.14 9.27 19.13
N ALA A 96 -19.47 9.96 20.07
CA ALA A 96 -18.04 9.81 20.36
C ALA A 96 -17.82 9.17 21.73
N HIS A 97 -17.15 8.02 21.74
CA HIS A 97 -16.86 7.21 22.93
C HIS A 97 -15.37 7.22 23.32
N CYS A 98 -14.53 7.87 22.52
CA CYS A 98 -13.11 8.07 22.79
C CYS A 98 -12.51 9.21 21.97
N GLY A 99 -11.32 9.64 22.37
CA GLY A 99 -10.52 10.63 21.65
C GLY A 99 -10.96 12.07 21.90
N GLN A 100 -10.28 13.01 21.24
CA GLN A 100 -10.59 14.44 21.31
C GLN A 100 -11.42 14.86 20.11
N VAL A 101 -12.57 15.50 20.35
CA VAL A 101 -13.54 15.92 19.33
C VAL A 101 -13.97 17.37 19.60
N SER A 102 -14.19 18.19 18.58
CA SER A 102 -14.73 19.54 18.82
C SER A 102 -16.20 19.51 19.22
N ASP A 103 -16.62 20.42 20.09
CA ASP A 103 -18.04 20.67 20.42
C ASP A 103 -18.83 21.28 19.24
N GLY A 104 -18.15 21.63 18.15
CA GLY A 104 -18.68 22.31 16.97
C GLY A 104 -18.76 23.82 17.12
N CYS A 105 -18.48 24.33 18.32
CA CYS A 105 -18.41 25.75 18.64
C CYS A 105 -16.95 26.16 18.83
N ALA A 106 -16.45 26.24 20.05
CA ALA A 106 -15.12 26.78 20.36
C ALA A 106 -14.26 25.87 21.25
N ALA A 107 -14.77 24.73 21.70
CA ALA A 107 -14.11 23.86 22.66
C ALA A 107 -13.78 22.49 22.07
N VAL A 108 -12.85 21.78 22.73
CA VAL A 108 -12.62 20.35 22.54
C VAL A 108 -13.15 19.60 23.74
N LEU A 109 -13.82 18.49 23.43
CA LEU A 109 -14.28 17.49 24.38
C LEU A 109 -13.26 16.35 24.39
N ASP A 110 -12.83 15.93 25.57
CA ASP A 110 -12.18 14.64 25.76
C ASP A 110 -13.27 13.60 26.03
N CYS A 111 -13.53 12.75 25.04
CA CYS A 111 -14.55 11.69 25.13
C CYS A 111 -14.00 10.40 25.76
N GLY A 112 -12.78 10.45 26.33
CA GLY A 112 -12.19 9.37 27.12
C GLY A 112 -11.27 8.44 26.32
N ARG A 113 -10.84 7.37 26.99
CA ARG A 113 -10.01 6.30 26.42
C ARG A 113 -10.78 4.99 26.44
N CYS A 114 -10.54 4.15 25.43
CA CYS A 114 -11.15 2.83 25.36
C CYS A 114 -10.62 1.89 26.46
N ALA A 115 -11.37 0.82 26.73
CA ALA A 115 -10.95 -0.20 27.68
C ALA A 115 -9.71 -0.96 27.18
N ALA A 116 -8.99 -1.62 28.10
CA ALA A 116 -7.81 -2.42 27.74
C ALA A 116 -8.18 -3.49 26.67
N GLY A 117 -7.42 -3.52 25.57
CA GLY A 117 -7.69 -4.39 24.42
C GLY A 117 -8.61 -3.78 23.34
N GLN A 118 -9.02 -2.52 23.48
CA GLN A 118 -9.77 -1.77 22.47
C GLN A 118 -8.94 -0.62 21.90
N SER A 119 -9.18 -0.27 20.63
CA SER A 119 -8.58 0.89 19.97
C SER A 119 -9.67 1.88 19.56
N CYS A 120 -9.39 3.18 19.73
CA CYS A 120 -10.28 4.23 19.25
C CYS A 120 -10.22 4.30 17.73
N GLY A 121 -11.36 4.38 17.04
CA GLY A 121 -11.40 4.39 15.58
C GLY A 121 -11.46 3.00 14.92
N ALA A 122 -11.41 1.91 15.68
CA ALA A 122 -11.21 0.56 15.14
C ALA A 122 -12.37 -0.01 14.31
N SER A 123 -13.60 0.49 14.50
CA SER A 123 -14.79 0.12 13.73
C SER A 123 -15.47 1.31 13.04
N ALA A 124 -15.37 2.49 13.63
CA ALA A 124 -15.79 3.79 13.09
C ALA A 124 -15.05 4.92 13.85
N ALA A 125 -15.02 6.13 13.30
CA ALA A 125 -14.33 7.27 13.94
C ALA A 125 -14.86 7.55 15.35
N ASN A 126 -13.95 7.81 16.30
CA ASN A 126 -14.24 8.07 17.73
C ASN A 126 -15.04 6.97 18.46
N GLN A 127 -15.14 5.76 17.88
CA GLN A 127 -15.79 4.60 18.49
C GLN A 127 -14.75 3.64 19.07
N CYS A 128 -15.04 3.10 20.26
CA CYS A 128 -14.21 2.06 20.88
C CYS A 128 -14.66 0.68 20.41
N ALA A 129 -13.78 -0.03 19.71
CA ALA A 129 -13.95 -1.45 19.45
C ALA A 129 -12.69 -2.21 19.84
N THR A 130 -12.88 -3.45 20.29
CA THR A 130 -11.80 -4.45 20.18
C THR A 130 -11.50 -4.58 18.69
N PRO A 131 -10.25 -4.39 18.25
CA PRO A 131 -9.88 -4.81 16.90
C PRO A 131 -10.32 -6.27 16.73
N PRO A 132 -10.90 -6.68 15.58
CA PRO A 132 -10.97 -8.10 15.29
C PRO A 132 -9.54 -8.67 15.42
N PRO A 133 -9.37 -9.94 15.84
CA PRO A 133 -8.04 -10.53 15.86
C PRO A 133 -7.35 -10.26 14.51
N ALA A 134 -6.07 -9.90 14.47
CA ALA A 134 -5.52 -9.41 13.20
C ALA A 134 -5.52 -10.47 12.07
N TRP A 135 -5.71 -11.75 12.41
CA TRP A 135 -5.64 -12.88 11.46
C TRP A 135 -6.56 -14.03 11.88
N GLY A 136 -7.53 -14.37 11.02
CA GLY A 136 -8.38 -15.55 11.13
C GLY A 136 -7.75 -16.81 10.54
N THR A 137 -8.58 -17.69 9.98
CA THR A 137 -8.14 -18.98 9.43
C THR A 137 -7.32 -18.82 8.17
N ILE A 138 -6.27 -19.66 8.04
CA ILE A 138 -5.46 -19.75 6.82
C ILE A 138 -5.96 -20.96 6.03
N SER A 139 -6.36 -20.74 4.79
CA SER A 139 -6.84 -21.77 3.87
C SER A 139 -6.06 -21.75 2.56
N TRP A 140 -5.92 -22.92 1.94
CA TRP A 140 -5.28 -23.05 0.63
C TRP A 140 -6.30 -22.79 -0.48
N VAL A 141 -5.95 -21.89 -1.41
CA VAL A 141 -6.73 -21.57 -2.59
C VAL A 141 -6.09 -22.30 -3.76
N GLY A 142 -6.44 -23.58 -3.95
CA GLY A 142 -5.78 -24.40 -4.97
C GLY A 142 -6.70 -25.47 -5.53
N LEU A 143 -6.66 -25.62 -6.86
CA LEU A 143 -7.52 -26.56 -7.61
C LEU A 143 -6.87 -27.94 -7.85
N GLY A 144 -5.66 -28.14 -7.34
CA GLY A 144 -4.84 -29.32 -7.63
C GLY A 144 -3.97 -29.16 -8.89
N GLY A 145 -2.89 -29.94 -8.95
CA GLY A 145 -1.90 -29.90 -10.03
C GLY A 145 -0.74 -28.91 -9.81
N PRO A 146 0.37 -29.04 -10.56
CA PRO A 146 1.57 -28.22 -10.44
C PRO A 146 1.41 -26.87 -11.18
N LEU A 147 0.38 -26.11 -10.83
CA LEU A 147 0.15 -24.78 -11.41
C LEU A 147 1.11 -23.77 -10.78
N ALA A 148 1.91 -23.10 -11.61
CA ALA A 148 2.77 -22.00 -11.17
C ALA A 148 1.99 -20.68 -11.23
N TYR A 149 1.52 -20.21 -10.07
CA TYR A 149 0.78 -18.95 -9.95
C TYR A 149 1.70 -17.74 -10.20
N ARG A 150 1.17 -16.71 -10.89
CA ARG A 150 1.91 -15.48 -11.24
C ARG A 150 1.30 -14.21 -10.66
N SER A 151 0.01 -14.00 -10.84
CA SER A 151 -0.70 -12.81 -10.37
C SER A 151 -2.10 -13.17 -9.88
N VAL A 152 -2.60 -12.41 -8.90
CA VAL A 152 -3.93 -12.57 -8.31
C VAL A 152 -4.63 -11.22 -8.24
N THR A 153 -5.94 -11.22 -8.48
CA THR A 153 -6.80 -10.08 -8.17
C THR A 153 -8.15 -10.59 -7.70
N ALA A 154 -8.94 -9.74 -7.04
CA ALA A 154 -10.26 -10.11 -6.52
C ALA A 154 -11.25 -8.99 -6.84
N ASN A 155 -12.55 -9.30 -6.88
CA ASN A 155 -13.55 -8.26 -7.07
C ASN A 155 -13.85 -7.52 -5.75
N PRO A 156 -14.17 -6.21 -5.77
CA PRO A 156 -14.33 -5.42 -4.54
C PRO A 156 -15.44 -5.96 -3.63
N GLY A 157 -16.48 -6.57 -4.22
CA GLY A 157 -17.58 -7.20 -3.48
C GLY A 157 -17.21 -8.51 -2.76
N GLY A 158 -15.96 -8.99 -2.84
CA GLY A 158 -15.51 -10.16 -2.10
C GLY A 158 -16.10 -11.50 -2.57
N THR A 159 -16.63 -11.58 -3.79
CA THR A 159 -17.34 -12.78 -4.28
C THR A 159 -16.54 -13.64 -5.25
N ARG A 160 -15.44 -13.13 -5.82
CA ARG A 160 -14.58 -13.85 -6.78
C ARG A 160 -13.09 -13.52 -6.66
N ILE A 161 -12.26 -14.56 -6.78
CA ILE A 161 -10.81 -14.49 -6.94
C ILE A 161 -10.47 -14.80 -8.40
N PHE A 162 -9.52 -14.08 -8.98
CA PHE A 162 -9.00 -14.30 -10.33
C PHE A 162 -7.50 -14.56 -10.27
N ILE A 163 -7.05 -15.61 -10.95
CA ILE A 163 -5.68 -16.14 -10.84
C ILE A 163 -5.11 -16.34 -12.24
N GLY A 164 -3.90 -15.82 -12.46
CA GLY A 164 -3.09 -16.08 -13.65
C GLY A 164 -2.02 -17.11 -13.33
N THR A 165 -1.94 -18.18 -14.14
CA THR A 165 -0.89 -19.21 -14.07
C THR A 165 0.02 -19.12 -15.28
N ALA A 166 1.31 -19.42 -15.10
CA ALA A 166 2.25 -19.54 -16.21
C ALA A 166 3.05 -20.85 -16.15
N SER A 167 2.71 -21.79 -17.03
CA SER A 167 3.23 -23.15 -17.03
C SER A 167 3.54 -23.63 -18.45
N GLY A 168 4.65 -23.16 -19.01
CA GLY A 168 5.30 -23.75 -20.19
C GLY A 168 4.44 -23.86 -21.46
N GLY A 169 3.52 -22.92 -21.68
CA GLY A 169 2.57 -22.95 -22.80
C GLY A 169 1.15 -23.40 -22.43
N GLU A 170 0.89 -23.70 -21.15
CA GLU A 170 -0.45 -23.87 -20.58
C GLU A 170 -0.85 -22.71 -19.66
N ASP A 171 -0.48 -21.49 -20.04
CA ASP A 171 -0.89 -20.25 -19.37
C ASP A 171 -2.42 -20.12 -19.36
N ARG A 172 -3.00 -19.81 -18.19
CA ARG A 172 -4.46 -19.82 -17.98
C ARG A 172 -4.88 -18.66 -17.08
N LEU A 173 -6.03 -18.08 -17.39
CA LEU A 173 -6.79 -17.23 -16.49
C LEU A 173 -7.93 -18.05 -15.87
N GLN A 174 -8.06 -18.00 -14.55
CA GLN A 174 -9.04 -18.80 -13.81
C GLN A 174 -9.83 -17.91 -12.86
N ALA A 175 -11.12 -18.17 -12.72
CA ALA A 175 -11.99 -17.49 -11.76
C ALA A 175 -12.56 -18.48 -10.74
N LEU A 176 -12.40 -18.16 -9.47
CA LEU A 176 -12.98 -18.86 -8.34
C LEU A 176 -14.10 -18.04 -7.71
N THR A 177 -15.06 -18.71 -7.09
CA THR A 177 -15.93 -18.09 -6.08
C THR A 177 -15.16 -17.77 -4.81
N ALA A 178 -15.78 -17.05 -3.86
CA ALA A 178 -15.18 -16.79 -2.56
C ALA A 178 -14.80 -18.09 -1.83
N ASP A 179 -15.65 -19.13 -1.87
CA ASP A 179 -15.42 -20.47 -1.29
C ASP A 179 -14.38 -21.33 -2.06
N ASN A 180 -13.57 -20.71 -2.93
CA ASN A 180 -12.54 -21.33 -3.76
C ASN A 180 -13.05 -22.31 -4.84
N THR A 181 -14.37 -22.37 -5.09
CA THR A 181 -14.95 -23.23 -6.14
C THR A 181 -14.67 -22.64 -7.53
N PRO A 182 -14.11 -23.40 -8.48
CA PRO A 182 -13.87 -22.90 -9.84
C PRO A 182 -15.19 -22.57 -10.56
N VAL A 183 -15.27 -21.35 -11.10
CA VAL A 183 -16.41 -20.87 -11.91
C VAL A 183 -16.14 -21.11 -13.39
N TRP A 184 -14.93 -20.78 -13.83
CA TRP A 184 -14.45 -21.00 -15.21
C TRP A 184 -12.93 -20.90 -15.27
N PHE A 185 -12.37 -21.43 -16.37
CA PHE A 185 -10.99 -21.21 -16.80
C PHE A 185 -10.99 -20.83 -18.28
N GLN A 186 -10.01 -20.03 -18.69
CA GLN A 186 -9.73 -19.70 -20.08
C GLN A 186 -8.25 -19.97 -20.35
N PRO A 187 -7.90 -20.62 -21.48
CA PRO A 187 -6.54 -20.58 -22.01
C PRO A 187 -6.13 -19.12 -22.21
N SER A 188 -4.89 -18.78 -21.86
CA SER A 188 -4.35 -17.45 -22.12
C SER A 188 -3.50 -17.48 -23.38
N GLU A 189 -3.70 -16.48 -24.25
CA GLU A 189 -2.79 -16.21 -25.38
C GLU A 189 -1.47 -15.56 -24.89
N ILE A 190 -1.40 -15.19 -23.61
CA ILE A 190 -0.28 -14.51 -22.97
C ILE A 190 0.24 -15.22 -21.71
N GLU A 191 1.56 -15.18 -21.51
CA GLU A 191 2.25 -15.39 -20.25
C GLU A 191 1.85 -14.26 -19.27
N ILE A 192 0.85 -14.50 -18.42
CA ILE A 192 0.25 -13.46 -17.56
C ILE A 192 1.27 -12.92 -16.54
N THR A 193 1.61 -11.65 -16.66
CA THR A 193 2.48 -10.90 -15.74
C THR A 193 1.68 -10.19 -14.66
N GLN A 194 0.48 -9.69 -14.98
CA GLN A 194 -0.33 -8.87 -14.08
C GLN A 194 -1.83 -9.07 -14.33
N LEU A 195 -2.60 -9.30 -13.26
CA LEU A 195 -4.06 -9.22 -13.24
C LEU A 195 -4.53 -7.99 -12.49
N ARG A 196 -5.52 -7.26 -13.02
CA ARG A 196 -6.19 -6.16 -12.32
C ARG A 196 -7.69 -6.20 -12.56
N MET A 197 -8.46 -6.17 -11.48
CA MET A 197 -9.90 -5.98 -11.52
C MET A 197 -10.26 -4.59 -12.06
N SER A 198 -11.35 -4.47 -12.82
CA SER A 198 -11.91 -3.15 -13.16
C SER A 198 -12.67 -2.54 -11.98
N PRO A 199 -12.64 -1.20 -11.76
CA PRO A 199 -13.34 -0.57 -10.64
C PRO A 199 -14.86 -0.77 -10.67
N ASP A 200 -15.45 -0.91 -11.87
CA ASP A 200 -16.86 -1.30 -12.05
C ASP A 200 -17.16 -2.73 -11.56
N GLY A 201 -16.14 -3.54 -11.29
CA GLY A 201 -16.24 -4.94 -10.89
C GLY A 201 -16.71 -5.89 -11.99
N LEU A 202 -16.83 -5.43 -13.25
CA LEU A 202 -17.46 -6.17 -14.36
C LEU A 202 -16.47 -6.98 -15.23
N GLY A 203 -15.16 -6.84 -15.02
CA GLY A 203 -14.16 -7.63 -15.72
C GLY A 203 -12.78 -7.62 -15.05
N VAL A 204 -11.90 -8.44 -15.61
CA VAL A 204 -10.49 -8.51 -15.21
C VAL A 204 -9.62 -8.21 -16.42
N PHE A 205 -8.64 -7.33 -16.22
CA PHE A 205 -7.56 -7.10 -17.17
C PHE A 205 -6.46 -8.11 -16.89
N ALA A 206 -6.02 -8.81 -17.93
CA ALA A 206 -4.81 -9.60 -17.91
C ALA A 206 -3.79 -8.93 -18.84
N THR A 207 -2.62 -8.66 -18.30
CA THR A 207 -1.46 -8.15 -19.05
C THR A 207 -0.34 -9.18 -19.04
N GLY A 208 0.42 -9.27 -20.12
CA GLY A 208 1.48 -10.25 -20.28
C GLY A 208 1.98 -10.42 -21.72
N TYR A 209 2.97 -11.30 -21.92
CA TYR A 209 3.65 -11.49 -23.20
C TYR A 209 3.06 -12.63 -24.03
N PRO A 210 2.97 -12.55 -25.37
CA PRO A 210 2.48 -13.65 -26.20
C PRO A 210 3.21 -14.97 -25.94
N VAL A 211 2.45 -16.05 -25.73
CA VAL A 211 3.00 -17.42 -25.48
C VAL A 211 3.79 -17.94 -26.69
N ARG A 212 3.57 -17.38 -27.89
CA ARG A 212 4.29 -17.75 -29.13
C ARG A 212 4.59 -16.53 -30.00
N GLY A 213 5.80 -16.49 -30.55
CA GLY A 213 6.22 -15.51 -31.56
C GLY A 213 7.30 -14.54 -31.09
N MET A 214 7.94 -13.90 -32.06
CA MET A 214 8.67 -12.63 -31.91
C MET A 214 8.04 -11.64 -32.92
N PRO A 215 7.94 -10.34 -32.62
CA PRO A 215 8.31 -9.68 -31.36
C PRO A 215 7.45 -10.13 -30.16
N ARG A 216 7.87 -9.78 -28.93
CA ARG A 216 7.14 -9.98 -27.66
C ARG A 216 6.54 -8.65 -27.13
N PRO A 217 5.63 -7.97 -27.85
CA PRO A 217 4.94 -6.82 -27.27
C PRO A 217 4.06 -7.28 -26.10
N GLU A 218 4.07 -6.57 -24.97
CA GLU A 218 3.18 -6.89 -23.86
C GLU A 218 1.74 -6.49 -24.24
N LEU A 219 0.79 -7.41 -24.12
CA LEU A 219 -0.61 -7.23 -24.52
C LEU A 219 -1.50 -7.11 -23.28
N THR A 220 -2.54 -6.29 -23.37
CA THR A 220 -3.61 -6.26 -22.36
C THR A 220 -4.94 -6.70 -22.96
N TYR A 221 -5.53 -7.73 -22.35
CA TYR A 221 -6.88 -8.22 -22.64
C TYR A 221 -7.84 -7.89 -21.49
N ARG A 222 -9.11 -7.59 -21.78
CA ARG A 222 -10.21 -7.61 -20.81
C ARG A 222 -11.00 -8.90 -20.98
N TYR A 223 -11.23 -9.59 -19.87
CA TYR A 223 -12.18 -10.69 -19.76
C TYR A 223 -13.39 -10.21 -18.96
N SER A 224 -14.61 -10.54 -19.39
CA SER A 224 -15.80 -10.39 -18.56
C SER A 224 -15.75 -11.30 -17.34
N LEU A 225 -16.54 -11.00 -16.29
CA LEU A 225 -16.62 -11.84 -15.08
C LEU A 225 -16.92 -13.32 -15.33
N ASN A 226 -17.55 -13.67 -16.45
CA ASN A 226 -17.86 -15.06 -16.86
C ASN A 226 -16.89 -15.64 -17.90
N GLY A 227 -15.82 -14.93 -18.25
CA GLY A 227 -14.82 -15.36 -19.23
C GLY A 227 -15.31 -15.43 -20.69
N ALA A 228 -16.57 -15.10 -20.97
CA ALA A 228 -17.19 -15.28 -22.30
C ALA A 228 -16.83 -14.18 -23.30
N ASN A 229 -16.64 -12.94 -22.83
CA ASN A 229 -16.27 -11.81 -23.67
C ASN A 229 -14.80 -11.46 -23.41
N VAL A 230 -13.97 -11.64 -24.43
CA VAL A 230 -12.54 -11.30 -24.42
C VAL A 230 -12.31 -10.18 -25.42
N SER A 231 -11.51 -9.18 -25.07
CA SER A 231 -11.16 -8.08 -25.98
C SER A 231 -9.73 -7.62 -25.75
N LEU A 232 -8.94 -7.56 -26.82
CA LEU A 232 -7.64 -6.89 -26.81
C LEU A 232 -7.85 -5.38 -26.70
N LEU A 233 -7.16 -4.74 -25.75
CA LEU A 233 -7.34 -3.32 -25.42
C LEU A 233 -6.15 -2.46 -25.82
N GLY A 234 -4.98 -3.07 -25.86
CA GLY A 234 -3.75 -2.41 -26.26
C GLY A 234 -2.56 -3.36 -26.20
N ASN A 235 -1.47 -2.88 -26.80
CA ASN A 235 -0.18 -3.51 -26.91
C ASN A 235 0.91 -2.49 -26.58
N SER A 236 2.06 -2.94 -26.09
CA SER A 236 3.29 -2.17 -26.22
C SER A 236 3.78 -2.16 -27.67
N ILE A 237 4.62 -1.18 -28.01
CA ILE A 237 5.22 -1.05 -29.35
C ILE A 237 6.58 -1.79 -29.42
N SER A 238 7.19 -2.12 -28.27
CA SER A 238 8.42 -2.93 -28.18
C SER A 238 8.44 -3.86 -26.97
N ASP A 239 9.37 -4.82 -27.04
CA ASP A 239 9.49 -5.97 -26.14
C ASP A 239 9.98 -5.60 -24.72
N ASP A 240 10.60 -4.43 -24.55
CA ASP A 240 11.14 -3.92 -23.27
C ASP A 240 10.15 -3.04 -22.49
N CYS A 241 8.95 -2.77 -23.03
CA CYS A 241 7.97 -1.88 -22.40
C CYS A 241 7.03 -2.65 -21.47
N GLY A 242 7.04 -2.31 -20.18
CA GLY A 242 6.08 -2.82 -19.21
C GLY A 242 4.70 -2.15 -19.35
N LEU A 243 3.64 -2.93 -19.57
CA LEU A 243 2.28 -2.46 -19.71
C LEU A 243 1.50 -2.70 -18.41
N LYS A 244 0.78 -1.68 -17.92
CA LYS A 244 -0.07 -1.78 -16.73
C LYS A 244 -1.46 -1.26 -17.03
N ALA A 245 -2.46 -2.10 -16.78
CA ALA A 245 -3.85 -1.81 -17.06
C ALA A 245 -4.65 -1.54 -15.78
N ALA A 246 -5.49 -0.52 -15.81
CA ALA A 246 -6.55 -0.28 -14.83
C ALA A 246 -7.82 0.17 -15.56
N GLY A 247 -8.99 -0.26 -15.10
CA GLY A 247 -10.26 0.12 -15.71
C GLY A 247 -10.81 1.41 -15.14
N THR A 248 -11.86 1.95 -15.73
CA THR A 248 -12.65 3.07 -15.21
C THR A 248 -14.12 2.68 -15.13
N ASN A 249 -14.93 3.46 -14.40
CA ASN A 249 -16.37 3.22 -14.26
C ASN A 249 -17.14 3.34 -15.60
N SER A 250 -16.59 4.02 -16.60
CA SER A 250 -17.15 4.09 -17.96
C SER A 250 -16.85 2.85 -18.80
N GLY A 251 -16.11 1.88 -18.26
CA GLY A 251 -15.62 0.70 -18.99
C GLY A 251 -14.41 0.99 -19.89
N GLN A 252 -13.89 2.22 -19.92
CA GLN A 252 -12.61 2.56 -20.54
C GLN A 252 -11.43 2.03 -19.72
N VAL A 253 -10.25 1.94 -20.33
CA VAL A 253 -9.06 1.32 -19.74
C VAL A 253 -7.87 2.24 -19.85
N ALA A 254 -7.32 2.60 -18.70
CA ALA A 254 -6.03 3.27 -18.56
C ALA A 254 -4.92 2.25 -18.79
N LEU A 255 -4.06 2.51 -19.76
CA LEU A 255 -2.88 1.74 -20.11
C LEU A 255 -1.64 2.60 -19.87
N LEU A 256 -0.81 2.19 -18.92
CA LEU A 256 0.49 2.79 -18.62
C LEU A 256 1.58 1.93 -19.28
N SER A 257 2.34 2.50 -20.21
CA SER A 257 3.45 1.85 -20.91
C SER A 257 4.78 2.42 -20.42
N THR A 258 5.58 1.61 -19.73
CA THR A 258 6.89 1.97 -19.17
C THR A 258 8.01 1.46 -20.08
N CYS A 259 8.39 2.24 -21.09
CA CYS A 259 9.52 1.92 -21.97
C CYS A 259 10.83 2.50 -21.41
N ALA A 260 11.99 2.00 -21.85
CA ALA A 260 13.30 2.41 -21.34
C ALA A 260 13.64 3.90 -21.52
N PHE A 261 12.95 4.59 -22.45
CA PHE A 261 13.24 5.99 -22.83
C PHE A 261 12.06 6.95 -22.65
N TYR A 262 10.82 6.46 -22.67
CA TYR A 262 9.61 7.29 -22.51
C TYR A 262 8.54 6.49 -21.76
N THR A 263 7.67 7.18 -21.03
CA THR A 263 6.56 6.54 -20.31
C THR A 263 5.24 7.15 -20.70
N THR A 264 4.30 6.39 -21.27
CA THR A 264 3.04 6.97 -21.79
C THR A 264 1.81 6.41 -21.08
N LEU A 265 0.82 7.26 -20.85
CA LEU A 265 -0.47 6.90 -20.28
C LEU A 265 -1.57 7.14 -21.33
N ARG A 266 -2.29 6.08 -21.70
CA ARG A 266 -3.33 6.08 -22.75
C ARG A 266 -4.66 5.61 -22.21
N LEU A 267 -5.76 6.24 -22.61
CA LEU A 267 -7.12 5.76 -22.32
C LEU A 267 -7.72 5.06 -23.56
N ARG A 268 -8.23 3.83 -23.41
CA ARG A 268 -8.73 2.96 -24.50
C ARG A 268 -10.17 2.47 -24.21
N PRO A 269 -10.95 1.96 -25.20
CA PRO A 269 -10.60 1.72 -26.61
C PRO A 269 -10.77 2.95 -27.52
N SER A 270 -11.77 3.80 -27.26
CA SER A 270 -12.18 4.94 -28.10
C SER A 270 -11.36 6.20 -27.81
N ALA A 271 -10.02 6.09 -27.83
CA ALA A 271 -9.08 7.03 -27.21
C ALA A 271 -9.42 8.52 -27.39
N THR A 272 -9.63 9.21 -26.26
CA THR A 272 -9.89 10.65 -26.19
C THR A 272 -8.67 11.48 -25.78
N TRP A 273 -7.66 10.86 -25.16
CA TRP A 273 -6.39 11.50 -24.81
C TRP A 273 -5.25 10.49 -24.58
N GLU A 274 -4.04 11.03 -24.63
CA GLU A 274 -2.77 10.39 -24.26
C GLU A 274 -1.95 11.42 -23.47
N PHE A 275 -1.23 10.98 -22.45
CA PHE A 275 -0.32 11.79 -21.66
C PHE A 275 1.09 11.22 -21.77
N GLU A 276 1.99 12.03 -22.34
CA GLU A 276 3.43 11.81 -22.38
C GLU A 276 4.04 12.90 -21.49
N PRO A 277 4.59 12.57 -20.30
CA PRO A 277 5.36 13.50 -19.51
C PRO A 277 6.70 13.78 -20.18
N GLU A 278 7.39 14.83 -19.70
CA GLU A 278 8.80 15.03 -19.97
C GLU A 278 9.63 13.79 -19.54
N ASP A 279 10.75 13.53 -20.22
CA ASP A 279 11.65 12.38 -20.00
C ASP A 279 12.10 12.18 -18.54
N THR A 280 11.92 13.22 -17.72
CA THR A 280 12.22 13.32 -16.31
C THR A 280 11.18 12.72 -15.37
N PHE A 281 9.98 12.31 -15.81
CA PHE A 281 9.01 11.60 -14.94
C PHE A 281 8.68 10.18 -15.42
N ARG A 282 9.13 9.20 -14.63
CA ARG A 282 8.98 7.77 -14.88
C ARG A 282 7.79 7.21 -14.10
N MET A 283 6.63 7.24 -14.72
CA MET A 283 5.42 6.60 -14.20
C MET A 283 5.63 5.07 -14.06
N TRP A 284 5.16 4.45 -12.97
CA TRP A 284 5.56 3.06 -12.65
C TRP A 284 4.41 2.17 -12.13
N ARG A 285 3.35 2.78 -11.59
CA ARG A 285 2.14 2.11 -11.09
C ARG A 285 0.91 2.94 -11.44
N VAL A 286 -0.20 2.26 -11.71
CA VAL A 286 -1.49 2.87 -12.01
C VAL A 286 -2.61 2.19 -11.20
N ALA A 287 -3.53 2.99 -10.69
CA ALA A 287 -4.80 2.60 -10.09
C ALA A 287 -5.90 3.56 -10.57
N VAL A 288 -7.17 3.23 -10.30
CA VAL A 288 -8.31 4.10 -10.62
C VAL A 288 -9.27 4.11 -9.44
N ASP A 289 -9.83 5.29 -9.14
CA ASP A 289 -10.75 5.47 -8.00
C ASP A 289 -12.22 5.22 -8.36
N GLY A 290 -13.10 5.25 -7.35
CA GLY A 290 -14.54 5.08 -7.50
C GLY A 290 -15.27 6.18 -8.29
N GLN A 291 -14.58 7.19 -8.81
CA GLN A 291 -15.10 8.19 -9.74
C GLN A 291 -14.56 8.00 -11.18
N GLY A 292 -13.63 7.06 -11.39
CA GLY A 292 -12.94 6.85 -12.65
C GLY A 292 -11.69 7.71 -12.86
N ASN A 293 -11.25 8.47 -11.84
CA ASN A 293 -9.99 9.21 -11.93
C ASN A 293 -8.81 8.24 -11.92
N ILE A 294 -7.79 8.51 -12.73
CA ILE A 294 -6.62 7.66 -12.88
C ILE A 294 -5.52 8.18 -11.96
N LEU A 295 -5.00 7.32 -11.09
CA LEU A 295 -3.91 7.65 -10.20
C LEU A 295 -2.65 6.92 -10.64
N VAL A 296 -1.55 7.65 -10.72
CA VAL A 296 -0.25 7.15 -11.14
C VAL A 296 0.77 7.45 -10.07
N ALA A 297 1.54 6.44 -9.66
CA ALA A 297 2.77 6.64 -8.89
C ALA A 297 3.97 6.33 -9.76
N GLY A 298 4.95 7.21 -9.75
CA GLY A 298 6.22 7.07 -10.46
C GLY A 298 7.34 7.76 -9.68
N TYR A 299 8.45 8.04 -10.36
CA TYR A 299 9.53 8.82 -9.79
C TYR A 299 10.08 9.84 -10.79
N THR A 300 10.48 11.01 -10.29
CA THR A 300 11.21 12.01 -11.06
C THR A 300 12.68 11.56 -11.24
N THR A 301 13.38 12.08 -12.25
CA THR A 301 14.84 11.93 -12.44
C THR A 301 15.53 13.26 -12.73
N GLY A 302 14.79 14.36 -12.54
CA GLY A 302 15.11 15.74 -12.88
C GLY A 302 13.84 16.59 -12.79
N PRO A 303 13.92 17.91 -13.07
CA PRO A 303 12.75 18.77 -13.12
C PRO A 303 11.73 18.28 -14.15
N THR A 304 10.45 18.26 -13.76
CA THR A 304 9.30 17.86 -14.58
C THR A 304 8.19 18.90 -14.46
N ALA A 305 7.64 19.37 -15.58
CA ALA A 305 6.41 20.16 -15.59
C ALA A 305 5.13 19.29 -15.74
N LEU A 306 4.10 19.61 -14.96
CA LEU A 306 2.74 19.06 -15.08
C LEU A 306 1.74 20.23 -15.16
N GLY A 307 1.56 20.77 -16.37
CA GLY A 307 0.91 22.08 -16.56
C GLY A 307 1.77 23.19 -15.95
N ASP A 308 1.16 24.11 -15.20
CA ASP A 308 1.88 25.21 -14.55
C ASP A 308 2.71 24.78 -13.32
N LYS A 309 2.53 23.54 -12.84
CA LYS A 309 3.23 23.02 -11.65
C LYS A 309 4.53 22.35 -12.04
N HIS A 310 5.57 22.58 -11.25
CA HIS A 310 6.91 22.05 -11.44
C HIS A 310 7.28 21.13 -10.28
N PHE A 311 7.86 19.98 -10.58
CA PHE A 311 8.24 18.91 -9.66
C PHE A 311 9.67 18.46 -9.95
N GLY A 312 10.27 17.72 -9.03
CA GLY A 312 11.59 17.11 -9.20
C GLY A 312 12.76 18.10 -9.08
N ALA A 313 13.91 17.56 -8.73
CA ALA A 313 15.16 18.30 -8.59
C ALA A 313 16.27 17.65 -9.42
N GLN A 314 17.25 18.46 -9.86
CA GLN A 314 18.34 17.98 -10.70
C GLN A 314 19.17 16.90 -9.98
N GLY A 315 19.29 15.74 -10.61
CA GLY A 315 20.06 14.60 -10.07
C GLY A 315 19.40 13.83 -8.92
N GLN A 316 18.18 14.16 -8.51
CA GLN A 316 17.44 13.43 -7.49
C GLN A 316 16.32 12.56 -8.10
N ARG A 317 15.92 11.52 -7.35
CA ARG A 317 14.81 10.63 -7.73
C ARG A 317 13.72 10.66 -6.67
N GLY A 318 12.82 11.64 -6.75
CA GLY A 318 11.68 11.75 -5.85
C GLY A 318 10.51 10.87 -6.29
N LEU A 319 9.72 10.38 -5.34
CA LEU A 319 8.42 9.79 -5.61
C LEU A 319 7.47 10.90 -6.09
N LEU A 320 6.77 10.68 -7.20
CA LEU A 320 5.71 11.58 -7.66
C LEU A 320 4.41 10.79 -7.90
N VAL A 321 3.35 11.20 -7.20
CA VAL A 321 2.00 10.63 -7.29
C VAL A 321 1.08 11.65 -7.95
N VAL A 322 0.43 11.30 -9.05
CA VAL A 322 -0.41 12.19 -9.85
C VAL A 322 -1.81 11.60 -9.99
N LYS A 323 -2.84 12.42 -9.77
CA LYS A 323 -4.24 12.09 -10.06
C LYS A 323 -4.69 12.84 -11.30
N PHE A 324 -5.09 12.10 -12.33
CA PHE A 324 -5.72 12.60 -13.55
C PHE A 324 -7.23 12.36 -13.50
N ASN A 325 -8.02 13.30 -14.00
CA ASN A 325 -9.44 13.06 -14.27
C ASN A 325 -9.61 12.13 -15.50
N PRO A 326 -10.81 11.58 -15.76
CA PRO A 326 -11.04 10.72 -16.93
C PRO A 326 -10.77 11.38 -18.29
N GLN A 327 -10.61 12.71 -18.34
CA GLN A 327 -10.32 13.51 -19.53
C GLN A 327 -8.82 13.84 -19.68
N GLY A 328 -7.95 13.36 -18.79
CA GLY A 328 -6.49 13.57 -18.85
C GLY A 328 -5.98 14.84 -18.18
N GLY A 329 -6.86 15.64 -17.59
CA GLY A 329 -6.46 16.82 -16.79
C GLY A 329 -5.92 16.41 -15.42
N VAL A 330 -4.78 16.98 -15.02
CA VAL A 330 -4.21 16.78 -13.68
C VAL A 330 -5.11 17.45 -12.64
N VAL A 331 -5.65 16.65 -11.71
CA VAL A 331 -6.44 17.11 -10.55
C VAL A 331 -5.50 17.58 -9.45
N TRP A 332 -4.52 16.73 -9.10
CA TRP A 332 -3.46 17.05 -8.15
C TRP A 332 -2.23 16.20 -8.43
N ALA A 333 -1.09 16.64 -7.89
CA ALA A 333 0.15 15.88 -7.86
C ALA A 333 0.82 16.10 -6.49
N HIS A 334 1.47 15.06 -5.97
CA HIS A 334 2.09 15.01 -4.66
C HIS A 334 3.50 14.44 -4.80
N GLU A 335 4.51 15.15 -4.31
CA GLU A 335 5.92 14.76 -4.43
C GLU A 335 6.55 14.50 -3.07
N LEU A 336 7.44 13.50 -3.01
CA LEU A 336 8.30 13.20 -1.87
C LEU A 336 9.72 12.96 -2.37
N ILE A 337 10.63 13.90 -2.12
CA ILE A 337 12.06 13.77 -2.42
C ILE A 337 12.83 13.52 -1.11
N PRO A 338 13.47 12.35 -0.92
CA PRO A 338 14.35 12.15 0.22
C PRO A 338 15.70 12.87 0.03
N GLU A 339 16.23 13.44 1.10
CA GLU A 339 17.60 13.93 1.15
C GLU A 339 18.58 12.75 1.04
N GLY A 340 19.59 12.89 0.18
CA GLY A 340 20.68 11.91 0.06
C GLY A 340 20.33 10.58 -0.62
N GLY A 341 19.17 10.44 -1.26
CA GLY A 341 18.79 9.18 -1.93
C GLY A 341 17.66 9.27 -2.95
N GLU A 342 16.87 8.20 -3.06
CA GLU A 342 15.76 8.03 -4.01
C GLU A 342 14.51 7.44 -3.34
N ALA A 343 13.33 7.69 -3.89
CA ALA A 343 12.07 7.06 -3.48
C ALA A 343 11.33 6.46 -4.68
N LEU A 344 11.07 5.16 -4.64
CA LEU A 344 10.55 4.35 -5.75
C LEU A 344 9.26 3.62 -5.33
N PRO A 345 8.12 3.80 -6.02
CA PRO A 345 6.87 3.12 -5.66
C PRO A 345 6.90 1.63 -6.05
N SER A 346 6.44 0.75 -5.17
CA SER A 346 6.23 -0.68 -5.43
C SER A 346 4.77 -1.03 -5.68
N ALA A 347 3.81 -0.28 -5.14
CA ALA A 347 2.37 -0.45 -5.35
C ALA A 347 1.58 0.85 -5.14
N ILE A 348 0.38 0.93 -5.72
CA ILE A 348 -0.63 1.97 -5.44
C ILE A 348 -2.01 1.32 -5.41
N ALA A 349 -2.84 1.75 -4.46
CA ALA A 349 -4.25 1.39 -4.36
C ALA A 349 -5.07 2.59 -3.89
N VAL A 350 -6.39 2.54 -4.11
CA VAL A 350 -7.32 3.60 -3.69
C VAL A 350 -8.53 2.98 -3.00
N SER A 351 -8.95 3.55 -1.88
CA SER A 351 -10.11 3.11 -1.13
C SER A 351 -11.42 3.55 -1.79
N SER A 352 -12.54 2.99 -1.31
CA SER A 352 -13.90 3.43 -1.69
C SER A 352 -14.17 4.92 -1.39
N LEU A 353 -13.46 5.50 -0.41
CA LEU A 353 -13.51 6.91 -0.04
C LEU A 353 -12.58 7.82 -0.87
N GLY A 354 -11.80 7.25 -1.79
CA GLY A 354 -10.83 7.99 -2.60
C GLY A 354 -9.47 8.21 -1.92
N THR A 355 -9.26 7.71 -0.69
CA THR A 355 -7.97 7.74 -0.01
C THR A 355 -6.96 6.87 -0.76
N VAL A 356 -5.78 7.39 -1.02
CA VAL A 356 -4.73 6.76 -1.82
C VAL A 356 -3.68 6.17 -0.89
N VAL A 357 -3.32 4.91 -1.11
CA VAL A 357 -2.20 4.26 -0.41
C VAL A 357 -1.13 3.90 -1.44
N VAL A 358 0.09 4.36 -1.22
CA VAL A 358 1.28 4.05 -2.03
C VAL A 358 2.27 3.32 -1.14
N ALA A 359 2.69 2.13 -1.54
CA ALA A 359 3.82 1.44 -0.93
C ALA A 359 5.05 1.60 -1.84
N GLY A 360 6.25 1.63 -1.25
CA GLY A 360 7.49 1.72 -2.01
C GLY A 360 8.73 1.58 -1.15
N THR A 361 9.89 1.73 -1.78
CA THR A 361 11.19 1.76 -1.10
C THR A 361 11.83 3.14 -1.23
N PHE A 362 12.61 3.54 -0.23
CA PHE A 362 13.39 4.77 -0.27
C PHE A 362 14.78 4.62 0.35
N GLN A 363 15.68 5.49 -0.05
CA GLN A 363 17.04 5.64 0.47
C GLN A 363 17.26 7.08 0.94
N GLY A 364 18.14 7.28 1.91
CA GLY A 364 18.38 8.58 2.53
C GLY A 364 17.33 8.91 3.60
N ILE A 365 17.05 10.22 3.76
CA ILE A 365 16.15 10.76 4.78
C ILE A 365 14.92 11.36 4.10
N ALA A 366 13.74 10.80 4.33
CA ALA A 366 12.49 11.38 3.87
C ALA A 366 11.94 12.34 4.95
N HIS A 367 11.94 13.63 4.66
CA HIS A 367 11.28 14.64 5.52
C HIS A 367 9.77 14.60 5.29
N TRP A 368 8.98 14.48 6.36
CA TRP A 368 7.54 14.42 6.28
C TRP A 368 6.87 15.12 7.46
N ALA A 369 6.12 16.18 7.18
CA ALA A 369 5.65 17.13 8.20
C ALA A 369 6.82 17.63 9.07
N SER A 370 6.76 17.43 10.39
CA SER A 370 7.83 17.79 11.34
C SER A 370 8.71 16.60 11.74
N LYS A 371 8.71 15.51 10.98
CA LYS A 371 9.42 14.28 11.30
C LYS A 371 10.31 13.80 10.15
N ASP A 372 11.50 13.34 10.50
CA ASP A 372 12.44 12.70 9.59
C ASP A 372 12.30 11.17 9.66
N TYR A 373 12.30 10.54 8.49
CA TYR A 373 12.25 9.10 8.33
C TYR A 373 13.54 8.66 7.63
N ASP A 374 14.47 8.06 8.38
CA ASP A 374 15.75 7.59 7.86
C ASP A 374 15.63 6.13 7.40
N SER A 375 15.92 5.88 6.12
CA SER A 375 15.94 4.56 5.49
C SER A 375 16.81 3.51 6.22
N ALA A 376 17.82 3.92 7.00
CA ALA A 376 18.61 3.05 7.86
C ALA A 376 17.77 2.29 8.90
N ASN A 377 16.61 2.83 9.30
CA ASN A 377 15.67 2.21 10.24
C ASN A 377 14.60 1.34 9.57
N GLY A 378 14.56 1.32 8.23
CA GLY A 378 13.60 0.59 7.42
C GLY A 378 13.38 1.28 6.07
N ALA A 379 13.86 0.67 4.98
CA ALA A 379 13.81 1.27 3.65
C ALA A 379 12.43 1.17 2.96
N THR A 380 11.42 0.54 3.55
CA THR A 380 10.07 0.45 2.97
C THR A 380 9.15 1.49 3.60
N PHE A 381 8.36 2.19 2.79
CA PHE A 381 7.35 3.14 3.23
C PHE A 381 5.94 2.73 2.79
N LEU A 382 4.95 3.09 3.61
CA LEU A 382 3.60 3.38 3.15
C LEU A 382 3.38 4.89 3.25
N LEU A 383 2.87 5.47 2.17
CA LEU A 383 2.42 6.85 2.06
C LEU A 383 0.91 6.82 1.85
N THR A 384 0.17 7.53 2.69
CA THR A 384 -1.29 7.70 2.53
C THR A 384 -1.62 9.15 2.24
N LEU A 385 -2.39 9.37 1.18
CA LEU A 385 -2.88 10.67 0.74
C LEU A 385 -4.41 10.70 0.78
N GLU A 386 -4.97 11.85 1.11
CA GLU A 386 -6.40 12.09 1.01
C GLU A 386 -6.86 12.20 -0.46
N ALA A 387 -8.17 12.11 -0.70
CA ALA A 387 -8.74 12.15 -2.04
C ALA A 387 -8.40 13.42 -2.86
N ASN A 388 -8.05 14.51 -2.17
CA ASN A 388 -7.60 15.79 -2.70
C ASN A 388 -6.07 15.91 -2.89
N GLY A 389 -5.30 14.88 -2.57
CA GLY A 389 -3.84 14.84 -2.69
C GLY A 389 -3.08 15.42 -1.49
N ALA A 390 -3.77 15.81 -0.42
CA ALA A 390 -3.13 16.21 0.83
C ALA A 390 -2.44 15.01 1.50
N SER A 391 -1.28 15.27 2.10
CA SER A 391 -0.61 14.36 3.04
C SER A 391 -1.58 13.93 4.14
N ARG A 392 -1.77 12.62 4.33
CA ARG A 392 -2.40 12.10 5.55
C ARG A 392 -1.32 11.63 6.53
N TRP A 393 -0.52 10.64 6.12
CA TRP A 393 0.62 10.16 6.89
C TRP A 393 1.63 9.42 6.03
N LEU A 394 2.86 9.33 6.53
CA LEU A 394 3.90 8.44 6.04
C LEU A 394 4.36 7.54 7.19
N ARG A 395 4.59 6.26 6.88
CA ARG A 395 5.04 5.27 7.86
C ARG A 395 6.10 4.36 7.26
N GLN A 396 7.20 4.17 7.98
CA GLN A 396 8.17 3.12 7.66
C GLN A 396 7.67 1.74 8.08
N SER A 397 7.95 0.74 7.25
CA SER A 397 7.80 -0.68 7.57
C SER A 397 9.15 -1.39 7.46
N ARG A 398 9.28 -2.48 8.23
CA ARG A 398 10.41 -3.42 8.16
C ARG A 398 10.16 -4.58 7.20
N VAL A 399 9.00 -4.59 6.52
CA VAL A 399 8.67 -5.54 5.46
C VAL A 399 9.31 -5.07 4.15
N ALA A 400 10.40 -5.72 3.74
CA ALA A 400 11.07 -5.51 2.46
C ALA A 400 10.42 -6.32 1.32
N ASP A 401 10.71 -5.94 0.08
CA ASP A 401 10.17 -6.56 -1.15
C ASP A 401 8.63 -6.67 -1.14
N ALA A 402 7.99 -5.65 -0.59
CA ALA A 402 6.60 -5.73 -0.18
C ALA A 402 5.59 -5.69 -1.33
N VAL A 403 4.67 -6.64 -1.32
CA VAL A 403 3.40 -6.60 -2.07
C VAL A 403 2.31 -6.01 -1.19
N MET A 404 1.29 -5.40 -1.81
CA MET A 404 0.23 -4.70 -1.09
C MET A 404 -1.15 -5.08 -1.63
N ALA A 405 -2.10 -5.30 -0.72
CA ALA A 405 -3.53 -5.31 -1.01
C ALA A 405 -4.24 -4.23 -0.17
N LEU A 406 -5.32 -3.66 -0.69
CA LEU A 406 -6.18 -2.71 0.03
C LEU A 406 -7.62 -3.21 -0.07
N ASP A 407 -8.28 -3.36 1.07
CA ASP A 407 -9.67 -3.80 1.16
C ASP A 407 -10.66 -2.62 0.97
N PRO A 408 -11.93 -2.87 0.62
CA PRO A 408 -12.92 -1.82 0.38
C PRO A 408 -13.25 -0.94 1.60
N SER A 409 -12.97 -1.44 2.82
CA SER A 409 -13.13 -0.70 4.08
C SER A 409 -11.91 0.14 4.46
N GLY A 410 -10.80 0.00 3.73
CA GLY A 410 -9.58 0.76 3.96
C GLY A 410 -8.53 0.04 4.82
N ARG A 411 -8.59 -1.29 4.93
CA ARG A 411 -7.52 -2.07 5.57
C ARG A 411 -6.47 -2.42 4.53
N ALA A 412 -5.26 -1.89 4.71
CA ALA A 412 -4.10 -2.14 3.89
C ALA A 412 -3.29 -3.30 4.46
N PHE A 413 -2.98 -4.27 3.62
CA PHE A 413 -2.11 -5.40 3.94
C PHE A 413 -0.78 -5.23 3.22
N LEU A 414 0.33 -5.20 3.96
CA LEU A 414 1.68 -5.20 3.42
C LEU A 414 2.34 -6.54 3.72
N ALA A 415 2.71 -7.30 2.69
CA ALA A 415 3.29 -8.65 2.84
C ALA A 415 4.65 -8.75 2.12
N GLY A 416 5.66 -9.31 2.78
CA GLY A 416 7.01 -9.42 2.22
C GLY A 416 8.03 -10.01 3.19
N ARG A 417 9.32 -9.83 2.91
CA ARG A 417 10.42 -10.34 3.74
C ARG A 417 10.63 -9.45 4.96
N ALA A 418 11.02 -10.02 6.10
CA ALA A 418 11.47 -9.20 7.24
C ALA A 418 12.55 -9.91 8.07
N ALA A 419 13.41 -9.13 8.73
CA ALA A 419 14.53 -9.65 9.52
C ALA A 419 14.08 -10.52 10.70
N ASP A 420 12.93 -10.22 11.30
CA ASP A 420 12.33 -10.97 12.40
C ASP A 420 11.55 -12.23 11.96
N CYS A 421 11.52 -12.52 10.66
CA CYS A 421 11.00 -13.74 10.07
C CYS A 421 11.88 -14.16 8.88
N ALA A 422 13.18 -14.37 9.15
CA ALA A 422 14.15 -14.77 8.13
C ALA A 422 13.66 -15.99 7.33
N GLY A 423 13.74 -15.92 6.00
CA GLY A 423 13.26 -16.96 5.10
C GLY A 423 11.74 -17.10 4.98
N GLY A 424 10.95 -16.39 5.79
CA GLY A 424 9.50 -16.37 5.75
C GLY A 424 8.92 -15.05 5.24
N ILE A 425 7.61 -14.92 5.39
CA ILE A 425 6.85 -13.71 5.06
C ILE A 425 6.31 -13.09 6.35
N ARG A 426 6.62 -11.80 6.57
CA ARG A 426 5.94 -10.95 7.54
C ARG A 426 4.81 -10.22 6.81
N ILE A 427 3.67 -10.13 7.48
CA ILE A 427 2.51 -9.39 7.00
C ILE A 427 2.11 -8.38 8.06
N GLU A 428 1.85 -7.14 7.65
CA GLU A 428 1.35 -6.07 8.50
C GLU A 428 -0.02 -5.63 7.97
N GLU A 429 -1.00 -5.53 8.86
CA GLU A 429 -2.32 -4.98 8.58
C GLU A 429 -2.40 -3.59 9.21
N ILE A 430 -2.85 -2.60 8.43
CA ILE A 430 -2.83 -1.18 8.77
C ILE A 430 -4.15 -0.55 8.31
N ASN A 431 -4.79 0.31 9.11
CA ASN A 431 -5.98 1.05 8.68
C ASN A 431 -5.62 2.31 7.87
N LEU A 432 -6.60 3.01 7.29
CA LEU A 432 -6.34 4.29 6.60
C LEU A 432 -5.85 5.42 7.53
N ALA A 433 -5.95 5.29 8.86
CA ALA A 433 -5.39 6.25 9.80
C ALA A 433 -3.89 6.02 10.10
N GLY A 434 -3.33 4.87 9.71
CA GLY A 434 -1.92 4.50 9.90
C GLY A 434 -1.68 3.55 11.08
N ASP A 435 -2.72 3.28 11.87
CA ASP A 435 -2.65 2.39 13.03
C ASP A 435 -2.38 0.95 12.60
N PRO A 436 -1.43 0.25 13.24
CA PRO A 436 -1.28 -1.19 13.06
C PRO A 436 -2.50 -1.92 13.65
N LEU A 437 -3.27 -2.57 12.79
CA LEU A 437 -4.33 -3.50 13.22
C LEU A 437 -3.74 -4.83 13.68
N GLY A 438 -2.62 -5.25 13.08
CA GLY A 438 -1.73 -6.24 13.66
C GLY A 438 -0.73 -6.83 12.66
N THR A 439 -0.10 -7.94 13.05
CA THR A 439 0.97 -8.56 12.25
C THR A 439 0.90 -10.09 12.27
N LYS A 440 1.29 -10.71 11.16
CA LYS A 440 1.45 -12.17 11.02
C LYS A 440 2.85 -12.48 10.54
N ARG A 441 3.28 -13.69 10.85
CA ARG A 441 4.48 -14.33 10.30
C ARG A 441 4.07 -15.68 9.71
N LEU A 442 4.59 -16.01 8.53
CA LEU A 442 4.39 -17.27 7.82
C LEU A 442 5.75 -17.84 7.42
N GLY A 443 6.00 -19.13 7.69
CA GLY A 443 7.17 -19.84 7.17
C GLY A 443 8.54 -19.32 7.62
N CYS A 444 8.67 -18.69 8.78
CA CYS A 444 9.99 -18.25 9.27
C CYS A 444 10.93 -19.45 9.47
N GLY A 445 12.20 -19.29 9.09
CA GLY A 445 13.17 -20.38 8.98
C GLY A 445 13.08 -21.18 7.68
N GLY A 446 12.10 -20.88 6.82
CA GLY A 446 11.87 -21.52 5.53
C GLY A 446 12.51 -20.77 4.35
N ASN A 447 11.88 -20.88 3.18
CA ASN A 447 12.22 -20.09 1.99
C ASN A 447 10.94 -19.73 1.21
N LEU A 448 10.26 -18.66 1.62
CA LEU A 448 9.05 -18.11 1.00
C LEU A 448 9.35 -16.73 0.41
N ALA A 449 8.69 -16.41 -0.69
CA ALA A 449 8.63 -15.06 -1.24
C ALA A 449 7.19 -14.71 -1.66
N ALA A 450 6.68 -13.58 -1.17
CA ALA A 450 5.44 -13.00 -1.70
C ALA A 450 5.68 -12.52 -3.14
N ARG A 451 4.65 -12.59 -3.98
CA ARG A 451 4.70 -12.17 -5.39
C ARG A 451 3.57 -11.24 -5.80
N ASP A 452 2.36 -11.49 -5.30
CA ASP A 452 1.20 -10.63 -5.54
C ASP A 452 0.17 -10.81 -4.41
N ALA A 453 -0.74 -9.85 -4.24
CA ALA A 453 -1.75 -9.88 -3.20
C ALA A 453 -3.07 -9.23 -3.65
N ALA A 454 -4.19 -9.73 -3.15
CA ALA A 454 -5.52 -9.16 -3.38
C ALA A 454 -6.36 -9.21 -2.11
N ALA A 455 -7.27 -8.23 -1.95
CA ALA A 455 -8.27 -8.24 -0.89
C ALA A 455 -9.59 -8.80 -1.44
N LEU A 456 -10.11 -9.86 -0.82
CA LEU A 456 -11.39 -10.48 -1.14
C LEU A 456 -12.40 -10.13 -0.04
N GLY A 457 -13.13 -9.02 -0.22
CA GLY A 457 -13.95 -8.47 0.87
C GLY A 457 -13.02 -8.01 1.99
N HIS A 458 -13.03 -8.71 3.12
CA HIS A 458 -12.10 -8.46 4.23
C HIS A 458 -10.88 -9.40 4.27
N ASP A 459 -10.80 -10.39 3.38
CA ASP A 459 -9.77 -11.42 3.46
C ASP A 459 -8.54 -11.09 2.61
N LEU A 460 -7.35 -11.42 3.10
CA LEU A 460 -6.11 -11.32 2.33
C LEU A 460 -5.89 -12.61 1.52
N VAL A 461 -5.88 -12.48 0.20
CA VAL A 461 -5.40 -13.53 -0.71
C VAL A 461 -3.95 -13.23 -1.08
N LEU A 462 -3.03 -14.09 -0.66
CA LEU A 462 -1.58 -13.93 -0.87
C LEU A 462 -1.05 -15.00 -1.82
N LEU A 463 -0.37 -14.56 -2.89
CA LEU A 463 0.29 -15.38 -3.88
C LEU A 463 1.80 -15.31 -3.67
N GLY A 464 2.50 -16.44 -3.73
CA GLY A 464 3.94 -16.45 -3.66
C GLY A 464 4.61 -17.73 -4.17
N ALA A 465 5.93 -17.78 -4.00
CA ALA A 465 6.75 -18.96 -4.24
C ALA A 465 7.33 -19.50 -2.93
N TYR A 466 7.63 -20.79 -2.89
CA TYR A 466 8.31 -21.43 -1.77
C TYR A 466 9.17 -22.60 -2.26
N SER A 467 10.23 -22.94 -1.51
CA SER A 467 10.96 -24.19 -1.69
C SER A 467 11.39 -24.80 -0.35
N GLY A 468 11.61 -26.11 -0.33
CA GLY A 468 11.85 -26.87 0.89
C GLY A 468 10.59 -27.05 1.74
N ALA A 469 10.78 -27.43 3.01
CA ALA A 469 9.69 -27.63 3.98
C ALA A 469 9.38 -26.32 4.73
N ASN A 470 8.11 -25.91 4.72
CA ASN A 470 7.67 -24.59 5.17
C ASN A 470 6.34 -24.69 5.93
N ASP A 471 6.25 -24.10 7.13
CA ASP A 471 4.99 -24.02 7.88
C ASP A 471 4.20 -22.76 7.50
N PHE A 472 3.01 -22.97 6.95
CA PHE A 472 2.11 -21.90 6.53
C PHE A 472 1.11 -21.48 7.62
N GLY A 473 1.27 -21.97 8.85
CA GLY A 473 0.35 -21.72 9.97
C GLY A 473 -0.95 -22.52 9.92
N ASN A 474 -1.13 -23.34 8.86
CA ASN A 474 -2.14 -24.39 8.75
C ASN A 474 -1.52 -25.77 8.48
N GLY A 475 -0.22 -25.91 8.78
CA GLY A 475 0.56 -27.13 8.57
C GLY A 475 1.73 -26.92 7.60
N THR A 476 2.71 -27.82 7.72
CA THR A 476 3.90 -27.82 6.88
C THR A 476 3.60 -28.36 5.48
N ARG A 477 4.10 -27.67 4.45
CA ARG A 477 4.21 -28.22 3.09
C ARG A 477 5.65 -28.21 2.61
N THR A 478 5.99 -29.21 1.80
CA THR A 478 7.32 -29.39 1.23
C THR A 478 7.25 -29.31 -0.28
N ASP A 479 8.08 -28.47 -0.87
CA ASP A 479 8.44 -28.53 -2.29
C ASP A 479 9.90 -28.98 -2.40
N ALA A 480 10.13 -30.12 -3.05
CA ALA A 480 11.47 -30.66 -3.24
C ALA A 480 12.16 -30.12 -4.50
N ASP A 481 11.39 -29.64 -5.48
CA ASP A 481 11.88 -29.33 -6.82
C ASP A 481 12.30 -27.86 -7.00
N GLY A 482 12.06 -27.01 -5.98
CA GLY A 482 12.48 -25.61 -5.97
C GLY A 482 11.59 -24.67 -6.79
N SER A 483 10.40 -25.13 -7.19
CA SER A 483 9.48 -24.42 -8.10
C SER A 483 8.08 -24.21 -7.51
N GLY A 484 7.88 -24.58 -6.25
CA GLY A 484 6.62 -24.47 -5.54
C GLY A 484 6.03 -23.06 -5.58
N THR A 485 4.75 -22.96 -5.92
CA THR A 485 3.97 -21.73 -5.72
C THR A 485 2.81 -21.99 -4.77
N PHE A 486 2.47 -20.98 -3.98
CA PHE A 486 1.35 -21.02 -3.06
C PHE A 486 0.33 -19.93 -3.41
N LEU A 487 -0.92 -20.22 -3.09
CA LEU A 487 -1.98 -19.24 -3.03
C LEU A 487 -2.80 -19.53 -1.77
N LEU A 488 -2.84 -18.56 -0.88
CA LEU A 488 -3.43 -18.68 0.46
C LEU A 488 -4.48 -17.60 0.64
N ARG A 489 -5.60 -17.97 1.26
CA ARG A 489 -6.60 -17.02 1.76
C ARG A 489 -6.50 -17.02 3.27
N MET A 490 -6.15 -15.87 3.83
CA MET A 490 -6.14 -15.58 5.25
C MET A 490 -7.38 -14.77 5.54
N SER A 491 -8.31 -15.35 6.30
CA SER A 491 -9.54 -14.64 6.63
C SER A 491 -9.29 -13.50 7.60
N ALA A 492 -10.00 -12.38 7.42
CA ALA A 492 -10.29 -11.53 8.55
C ALA A 492 -11.24 -12.29 9.50
N PRO A 493 -11.02 -12.28 10.82
CA PRO A 493 -11.84 -12.98 11.79
C PRO A 493 -13.03 -12.17 12.34
#